data_AF-A0A7J8WVB9-F1
#
_entry.id   AF-A0A7J8WVB9-F1
#
_cell.length_a   1.000
_cell.length_b   1.000
_cell.length_c   1.000
_cell.angle_alpha   90.00
_cell.angle_beta   90.00
_cell.angle_gamma   90.00
#
_symmetry.space_group_name_H-M   'P 1'
#
loop_
_entity.id
_entity.type
_entity.pdbx_description
1 polymer ?
#
loop_
_entity_poly.entity_id
_entity_poly.type
_entity_poly.pdbx_seq_one_letter_code
_entity_poly.pdbx_strand_id
1 'polypeptide(L)'
;MEGNSGGGGGADRGGGGGERGGNDVELVCKTLQVEHKLFYFDLKENPRGRYLKISEKTSATRSTIIVPSSGISWFLDLFNYYVNSDDHDLFSKELQLDTKVFYFDIGENRRGRFLK
;
A
#
# COMPACT_ATOMS: atom_id res chain seq x y z
N MET A 1 9.78 -54.54 -18.76
CA MET A 1 9.82 -53.12 -19.19
C MET A 1 9.22 -52.31 -18.07
N GLU A 2 10.09 -51.70 -17.28
CA GLU A 2 9.77 -50.95 -16.07
C GLU A 2 9.06 -49.64 -16.42
N GLY A 3 7.95 -49.38 -15.74
CA GLY A 3 7.14 -48.19 -15.91
C GLY A 3 7.69 -47.01 -15.13
N ASN A 4 8.38 -46.12 -15.86
CA ASN A 4 8.39 -44.66 -15.78
C ASN A 4 8.20 -43.98 -14.40
N SER A 5 9.31 -43.51 -13.86
CA SER A 5 9.40 -42.47 -12.83
C SER A 5 9.35 -41.08 -13.47
N GLY A 6 8.35 -40.27 -13.09
CA GLY A 6 8.32 -38.82 -13.30
C GLY A 6 7.32 -38.23 -12.30
N GLY A 7 7.63 -37.28 -11.44
CA GLY A 7 8.59 -36.19 -11.55
C GLY A 7 7.83 -34.90 -11.84
N GLY A 8 7.64 -34.05 -10.82
CA GLY A 8 7.28 -32.65 -10.99
C GLY A 8 5.80 -32.30 -10.75
N GLY A 9 5.55 -31.61 -9.63
CA GLY A 9 4.26 -31.03 -9.32
C GLY A 9 4.32 -30.25 -8.01
N GLY A 10 5.30 -29.34 -7.90
CA GLY A 10 5.36 -28.39 -6.80
C GLY A 10 4.08 -27.56 -6.82
N ALA A 11 3.21 -27.80 -5.85
CA ALA A 11 2.02 -27.01 -5.64
C ALA A 11 2.45 -25.56 -5.39
N ASP A 12 2.19 -24.69 -6.36
CA ASP A 12 2.14 -23.25 -6.18
C ASP A 12 1.00 -22.93 -5.20
N ARG A 13 1.30 -23.11 -3.91
CA ARG A 13 0.43 -22.69 -2.83
C ARG A 13 0.57 -21.19 -2.71
N GLY A 14 -0.33 -20.49 -3.40
CA GLY A 14 -0.70 -19.11 -3.13
C GLY A 14 -0.88 -18.91 -1.62
N GLY A 15 0.12 -18.29 -1.00
CA GLY A 15 0.10 -17.88 0.39
C GLY A 15 -0.54 -16.51 0.53
N GLY A 16 -1.85 -16.42 0.30
CA GLY A 16 -2.68 -15.29 0.71
C GLY A 16 -2.78 -15.24 2.24
N GLY A 17 -1.74 -14.73 2.88
CA GLY A 17 -1.66 -14.59 4.33
C GLY A 17 -2.19 -13.24 4.82
N GLY A 18 -3.29 -13.30 5.59
CA GLY A 18 -3.85 -12.23 6.42
C GLY A 18 -5.06 -11.55 5.77
N GLU A 19 -6.27 -11.53 6.35
CA GLU A 19 -6.63 -11.48 7.76
C GLU A 19 -7.99 -12.17 7.99
N ARG A 20 -8.06 -13.05 9.00
CA ARG A 20 -9.31 -13.37 9.70
C ARG A 20 -9.56 -12.25 10.72
N GLY A 21 -10.67 -11.52 10.60
CA GLY A 21 -11.19 -10.69 11.71
C GLY A 21 -11.96 -9.44 11.31
N GLY A 22 -13.28 -9.44 11.54
CA GLY A 22 -14.11 -8.23 11.66
C GLY A 22 -15.00 -7.93 10.45
N ASN A 23 -16.13 -7.27 10.68
CA ASN A 23 -17.25 -7.00 9.76
C ASN A 23 -16.93 -6.08 8.56
N ASP A 24 -15.72 -6.14 8.03
CA ASP A 24 -15.23 -5.24 7.01
C ASP A 24 -15.58 -5.81 5.63
N VAL A 25 -16.46 -5.12 4.92
CA VAL A 25 -16.84 -5.41 3.53
C VAL A 25 -15.79 -4.80 2.61
N GLU A 26 -15.16 -5.63 1.78
CA GLU A 26 -14.28 -5.15 0.73
C GLU A 26 -15.09 -4.63 -0.45
N LEU A 27 -14.87 -3.36 -0.82
CA LEU A 27 -15.58 -2.71 -1.92
C LEU A 27 -14.77 -2.74 -3.20
N VAL A 28 -13.48 -2.43 -3.09
CA VAL A 28 -12.54 -2.39 -4.22
C VAL A 28 -11.16 -2.83 -3.73
N CYS A 29 -10.48 -3.65 -4.53
CA CYS A 29 -9.08 -3.96 -4.37
C CYS A 29 -8.33 -3.63 -5.66
N LYS A 30 -7.19 -2.94 -5.53
CA LYS A 30 -6.26 -2.68 -6.64
C LYS A 30 -4.84 -2.99 -6.20
N THR A 31 -4.07 -3.55 -7.11
CA THR A 31 -2.65 -3.82 -6.91
C THR A 31 -1.86 -3.02 -7.94
N LEU A 32 -0.79 -2.37 -7.48
CA LEU A 32 0.17 -1.66 -8.31
C LEU A 32 1.57 -2.20 -8.02
N GLN A 33 2.26 -2.65 -9.07
CA GLN A 33 3.68 -2.99 -8.97
C GLN A 33 4.51 -1.80 -9.42
N VAL A 34 5.44 -1.37 -8.56
CA VAL A 34 6.44 -0.34 -8.89
C VAL A 34 7.81 -0.87 -8.50
N GLU A 35 8.69 -1.02 -9.49
CA GLU A 35 9.97 -1.71 -9.33
C GLU A 35 9.81 -3.11 -8.69
N HIS A 36 10.39 -3.30 -7.50
CA HIS A 36 10.40 -4.51 -6.68
C HIS A 36 9.36 -4.47 -5.55
N LYS A 37 8.49 -3.45 -5.54
CA LYS A 37 7.47 -3.23 -4.52
C LYS A 37 6.08 -3.49 -5.09
N LEU A 38 5.22 -4.09 -4.27
CA LEU A 38 3.80 -4.25 -4.53
C LEU A 38 3.01 -3.37 -3.57
N PHE A 39 2.17 -2.50 -4.12
CA PHE A 39 1.23 -1.68 -3.37
C PHE A 39 -0.18 -2.26 -3.51
N TYR A 40 -0.87 -2.47 -2.40
CA TYR A 40 -2.26 -2.87 -2.35
C TYR A 40 -3.10 -1.70 -1.85
N PHE A 41 -4.17 -1.40 -2.56
CA PHE A 41 -5.13 -0.35 -2.26
C PHE A 41 -6.51 -0.99 -2.09
N ASP A 42 -6.91 -1.20 -0.85
CA ASP A 42 -8.17 -1.87 -0.52
C ASP A 42 -9.14 -0.86 0.08
N LEU A 43 -10.17 -0.49 -0.67
CA LEU A 43 -11.27 0.32 -0.17
C LEU A 43 -12.26 -0.61 0.54
N LYS A 44 -12.44 -0.41 1.84
CA LYS A 44 -13.26 -1.26 2.70
C LYS A 44 -14.26 -0.43 3.49
N GLU A 45 -15.34 -1.06 3.93
CA GLU A 45 -16.40 -0.44 4.71
C GLU A 45 -16.75 -1.32 5.91
N ASN A 46 -16.88 -0.68 7.07
CA ASN A 46 -17.32 -1.34 8.29
C ASN A 46 -18.33 -0.45 9.03
N PRO A 47 -18.91 -0.88 10.17
CA PRO A 47 -19.91 -0.06 10.86
C PRO A 47 -19.44 1.33 11.32
N ARG A 48 -18.12 1.60 11.34
CA ARG A 48 -17.56 2.92 11.65
C ARG A 48 -17.40 3.81 10.41
N GLY A 49 -17.66 3.27 9.22
CA GLY A 49 -17.56 3.96 7.94
C GLY A 49 -16.56 3.33 6.97
N ARG A 50 -16.29 4.06 5.89
CA ARG A 50 -15.39 3.63 4.81
C ARG A 50 -13.98 4.13 5.02
N TYR A 51 -13.01 3.28 4.70
CA TYR A 51 -11.58 3.58 4.78
C TYR A 51 -10.81 2.91 3.63
N LEU A 52 -9.65 3.47 3.31
CA LEU A 52 -8.69 2.89 2.38
C LEU A 52 -7.52 2.30 3.17
N LYS A 53 -7.27 1.00 2.99
CA LYS A 53 -6.08 0.33 3.47
C LYS A 53 -5.03 0.38 2.37
N ILE A 54 -3.88 0.99 2.67
CA ILE A 54 -2.75 1.06 1.75
C ILE A 54 -1.63 0.21 2.34
N SER A 55 -1.24 -0.85 1.63
CA SER A 55 -0.14 -1.72 2.04
C SER A 55 1.00 -1.66 1.03
N GLU A 56 2.21 -1.35 1.48
CA GLU A 56 3.44 -1.60 0.73
C GLU A 56 3.99 -2.98 1.12
N LYS A 57 4.30 -3.81 0.13
CA LYS A 57 4.97 -5.10 0.31
C LYS A 57 6.26 -5.14 -0.52
N THR A 58 7.36 -5.45 0.15
CA THR A 58 8.65 -5.78 -0.45
C THR A 58 8.94 -7.28 -0.27
N SER A 59 10.09 -7.76 -0.75
CA SER A 59 10.52 -9.14 -0.47
C SER A 59 10.77 -9.40 1.02
N ALA A 60 11.07 -8.37 1.80
CA ALA A 60 11.46 -8.50 3.20
C ALA A 60 10.37 -8.07 4.19
N THR A 61 9.56 -7.07 3.84
CA THR A 61 8.65 -6.40 4.78
C THR A 61 7.29 -6.09 4.15
N ARG A 62 6.28 -5.94 5.01
CA ARG A 62 4.99 -5.35 4.66
C ARG A 62 4.65 -4.26 5.66
N SER A 63 4.39 -3.06 5.16
CA SER A 63 3.96 -1.90 5.94
C SER A 63 2.54 -1.53 5.53
N THR A 64 1.72 -1.03 6.44
CA THR A 64 0.32 -0.71 6.12
C THR A 64 -0.18 0.49 6.91
N ILE A 65 -0.90 1.37 6.22
CA ILE A 65 -1.64 2.48 6.82
C ILE A 65 -3.13 2.34 6.51
N ILE A 66 -3.95 2.94 7.37
CA ILE A 66 -5.39 3.06 7.19
C ILE A 66 -5.73 4.54 7.10
N VAL A 67 -6.34 4.93 5.99
CA VAL A 67 -6.76 6.30 5.69
C VAL A 67 -8.29 6.33 5.71
N PRO A 68 -8.93 7.12 6.60
CA PRO A 68 -10.36 7.36 6.51
C PRO A 68 -10.75 7.86 5.11
N SER A 69 -11.93 7.49 4.60
CA SER A 69 -12.34 7.90 3.25
C SER A 69 -12.36 9.43 3.04
N SER A 70 -12.65 10.19 4.10
CA SER A 70 -12.57 11.66 4.12
C SER A 70 -11.16 12.22 3.88
N GLY A 71 -10.11 11.44 4.18
CA GLY A 71 -8.71 11.83 3.99
C GLY A 71 -8.15 11.54 2.61
N ILE A 72 -8.84 10.75 1.78
CA ILE A 72 -8.29 10.28 0.50
C ILE A 72 -8.04 11.44 -0.47
N SER A 73 -8.92 12.44 -0.53
CA SER A 73 -8.73 13.61 -1.40
C SER A 73 -7.46 14.38 -1.05
N TRP A 74 -7.14 14.53 0.24
CA TRP A 74 -5.90 15.17 0.69
C TRP A 74 -4.65 14.42 0.24
N PHE A 75 -4.68 13.08 0.23
CA PHE A 75 -3.57 12.30 -0.33
C PHE A 75 -3.40 12.56 -1.83
N LEU A 76 -4.49 12.70 -2.59
CA LEU A 76 -4.41 13.04 -4.01
C LEU A 76 -3.83 14.44 -4.23
N ASP A 77 -4.29 15.43 -3.48
CA ASP A 77 -3.76 16.80 -3.55
C ASP A 77 -2.28 16.84 -3.20
N LEU A 78 -1.87 16.06 -2.21
CA LEU A 78 -0.48 15.93 -1.83
C LEU A 78 0.36 15.26 -2.92
N PHE A 79 -0.11 14.15 -3.51
CA PHE A 79 0.59 13.52 -4.62
C PHE A 79 0.70 14.46 -5.82
N ASN A 80 -0.35 15.23 -6.11
CA ASN A 80 -0.31 16.26 -7.14
C ASN A 80 0.72 17.35 -6.81
N TYR A 81 0.82 17.78 -5.56
CA TYR A 81 1.87 18.71 -5.12
C TYR A 81 3.26 18.12 -5.39
N TYR A 82 3.52 16.86 -5.02
CA TYR A 82 4.82 16.22 -5.25
C TYR A 82 5.15 15.98 -6.73
N VAL A 83 4.14 15.68 -7.56
CA VAL A 83 4.32 15.43 -9.00
C VAL A 83 4.54 16.72 -9.79
N ASN A 84 3.89 17.82 -9.39
CA ASN A 84 3.88 19.06 -10.15
C ASN A 84 4.84 20.14 -9.61
N SER A 85 5.49 19.91 -8.47
CA SER A 85 6.45 20.87 -7.92
C SER A 85 7.88 20.51 -8.33
N ASP A 86 8.69 21.53 -8.56
CA ASP A 86 10.11 21.35 -8.78
C ASP A 86 10.82 20.89 -7.51
N ASP A 87 11.94 20.20 -7.70
CA ASP A 87 12.70 19.54 -6.65
C ASP A 87 13.13 20.47 -5.51
N HIS A 88 13.36 21.75 -5.82
CA HIS A 88 13.78 22.76 -4.85
C HIS A 88 12.62 23.31 -4.00
N ASP A 89 11.38 23.08 -4.42
CA ASP A 89 10.16 23.61 -3.79
C ASP A 89 9.37 22.55 -3.00
N LEU A 90 9.92 21.34 -2.90
CA LEU A 90 9.34 20.25 -2.14
C LEU A 90 9.66 20.39 -0.65
N PHE A 91 8.62 20.51 0.16
CA PHE A 91 8.72 20.59 1.62
C PHE A 91 7.91 19.48 2.30
N SER A 92 8.37 19.04 3.47
CA SER A 92 7.59 18.15 4.33
C SER A 92 6.21 18.72 4.63
N LYS A 93 5.20 17.85 4.68
CA LYS A 93 3.82 18.22 5.00
C LYS A 93 3.30 17.40 6.17
N GLU A 94 2.41 18.00 6.93
CA GLU A 94 1.65 17.35 7.99
C GLU A 94 0.17 17.37 7.63
N LEU A 95 -0.50 16.23 7.81
CA LEU A 95 -1.93 16.08 7.60
C LEU A 95 -2.56 15.46 8.85
N GLN A 96 -3.32 16.26 9.57
CA GLN A 96 -4.11 15.80 10.70
C GLN A 96 -5.50 15.35 10.23
N LEU A 97 -5.84 14.10 10.49
CA LEU A 97 -7.14 13.48 10.22
C LEU A 97 -7.67 12.83 11.50
N ASP A 98 -8.70 13.45 12.08
CA ASP A 98 -9.32 13.03 13.35
C ASP A 98 -8.27 12.87 14.48
N THR A 99 -7.92 11.61 14.76
CA THR A 99 -6.97 11.20 15.81
C THR A 99 -5.60 10.83 15.27
N LYS A 100 -5.42 10.87 13.95
CA LYS A 100 -4.19 10.51 13.26
C LYS A 100 -3.52 11.76 12.71
N VAL A 101 -2.20 11.79 12.80
CA VAL A 101 -1.37 12.77 12.11
C VAL A 101 -0.48 11.97 11.16
N PHE A 102 -0.50 12.36 9.89
CA PHE A 102 0.36 11.81 8.86
C PHE A 102 1.44 12.84 8.55
N TYR A 103 2.68 12.40 8.64
CA TYR A 103 3.84 13.18 8.22
C TYR A 103 4.27 12.66 6.86
N PHE A 104 4.56 13.59 5.96
CA PHE A 104 4.97 13.31 4.60
C PHE A 104 6.30 13.98 4.39
N ASP A 105 7.36 13.19 4.58
CA ASP A 105 8.73 13.69 4.56
C ASP A 105 9.42 13.29 3.27
N ILE A 106 10.25 14.19 2.75
CA ILE A 106 11.11 13.88 1.60
C ILE A 106 12.39 13.25 2.14
N GLY A 107 12.54 11.96 1.91
CA GLY A 107 13.77 11.24 2.16
C GLY A 107 14.66 11.21 0.93
N GLU A 108 15.96 11.08 1.16
CA GLU A 108 16.94 10.81 0.11
C GLU A 108 17.81 9.63 0.52
N ASN A 109 18.06 8.72 -0.42
CA ASN A 109 19.01 7.63 -0.22
C ASN A 109 19.81 7.39 -1.51
N ARG A 110 20.71 6.41 -1.51
CA ARG A 110 21.58 6.10 -2.67
C ARG A 110 20.81 5.73 -3.95
N ARG A 111 19.52 5.40 -3.87
CA ARG A 111 18.63 5.07 -4.99
C ARG A 111 17.82 6.28 -5.48
N GLY A 112 17.99 7.44 -4.85
CA GLY A 112 17.26 8.67 -5.15
C GLY A 112 16.38 9.13 -3.99
N ARG A 113 15.53 10.11 -4.30
CA ARG A 113 14.56 10.69 -3.36
C ARG A 113 13.28 9.87 -3.32
N PHE A 114 12.62 9.89 -2.17
CA PHE A 114 11.37 9.18 -1.94
C PHE A 114 10.51 9.92 -0.92
N LEU A 115 9.20 9.75 -1.03
CA LEU A 115 8.26 10.20 0.00
C LEU A 115 8.18 9.14 1.11
N LYS A 116 8.29 9.57 2.36
CA LYS A 116 8.24 8.74 3.56
C LYS A 116 7.03 9.06 4.40
#